data_AF-A0A200R7U1-F1
#
_entry.id   AF-A0A200R7U1-F1
#
_cell.length_a   1.000
_cell.length_b   1.000
_cell.length_c   1.000
_cell.angle_alpha   90.00
_cell.angle_beta   90.00
_cell.angle_gamma   90.00
#
_symmetry.space_group_name_H-M   'P 1'
#
loop_
_entity.id
_entity.type
_entity.pdbx_description
1 polymer ?
#
loop_
_entity_poly.entity_id
_entity_poly.type
_entity_poly.pdbx_seq_one_letter_code
_entity_poly.pdbx_strand_id
1 'polypeptide(L)'
;MMKVFVCVVLVLAMVQFLVEPGQAISCADVDRSLVQCMPYLTGGTPQPAAGCCAGVKQLTGMATTTPDKRQACNCVKDAASRYQNIKDDAATGLPTKCGVPLSFPK
;
A
#
# COMPACT_ATOMS: atom_id res chain seq x y z
N MET A 1 -38.92 11.60 25.75
CA MET A 1 -38.04 12.35 24.83
C MET A 1 -36.58 12.31 25.28
N MET A 2 -36.24 12.73 26.52
CA MET A 2 -34.86 12.69 27.05
C MET A 2 -34.17 11.32 26.98
N LYS A 3 -34.89 10.23 27.31
CA LYS A 3 -34.36 8.85 27.30
C LYS A 3 -33.93 8.38 25.91
N VAL A 4 -34.66 8.78 24.86
CA VAL A 4 -34.35 8.42 23.46
C VAL A 4 -33.09 9.15 23.00
N PHE A 5 -32.96 10.43 23.38
CA PHE A 5 -31.80 11.25 23.05
C PHE A 5 -30.51 10.69 23.68
N VAL A 6 -30.60 10.25 24.94
CA VAL A 6 -29.48 9.59 25.65
C VAL A 6 -29.09 8.28 24.96
N CYS A 7 -30.06 7.45 24.56
CA CYS A 7 -29.77 6.21 23.83
C CYS A 7 -29.10 6.48 22.47
N VAL A 8 -29.56 7.47 21.71
CA VAL A 8 -28.98 7.82 20.41
C VAL A 8 -27.55 8.34 20.56
N VAL A 9 -27.28 9.20 21.55
CA VAL A 9 -25.93 9.71 21.82
C VAL A 9 -24.99 8.60 22.27
N LEU A 10 -25.45 7.67 23.11
CA LEU A 10 -24.65 6.52 23.55
C LEU A 10 -24.32 5.57 22.39
N VAL A 11 -25.29 5.26 21.53
CA VAL A 11 -25.06 4.43 20.35
C VAL A 11 -24.09 5.11 19.38
N LEU A 12 -24.24 6.41 19.13
CA LEU A 12 -23.32 7.17 18.28
C LEU A 12 -21.90 7.23 18.86
N ALA A 13 -21.75 7.36 20.18
CA ALA A 13 -20.44 7.36 20.85
C ALA A 13 -19.75 5.99 20.78
N MET A 14 -20.50 4.89 20.85
CA MET A 14 -19.96 3.53 20.70
C MET A 14 -19.51 3.23 19.27
N VAL A 15 -20.17 3.80 18.25
CA VAL A 15 -19.78 3.64 16.84
C VAL A 15 -18.42 4.30 16.54
N GLN A 16 -18.06 5.38 17.25
CA GLN A 16 -16.74 6.02 17.12
C GLN A 16 -15.60 5.17 17.70
N PHE A 17 -15.89 4.31 18.68
CA PHE A 17 -14.91 3.43 19.33
C PHE A 17 -14.65 2.12 18.57
N LEU A 18 -15.50 1.79 17.58
CA LEU A 18 -15.34 0.62 16.70
C LEU A 18 -14.41 0.88 15.51
N VAL A 19 -13.91 2.11 15.36
CA VAL A 19 -12.80 2.37 14.46
C VAL A 19 -11.54 1.97 15.21
N GLU A 20 -11.18 0.68 15.12
CA GLU A 20 -9.76 0.33 15.26
C GLU A 20 -9.02 1.25 14.29
N PRO A 21 -8.08 2.10 14.75
CA PRO A 21 -7.08 2.63 13.85
C PRO A 21 -6.25 1.41 13.43
N GLY A 22 -6.76 0.63 12.47
CA GLY A 22 -5.97 -0.30 11.71
C GLY A 22 -4.76 0.50 11.28
N GLN A 23 -3.56 0.02 11.62
CA GLN A 23 -2.32 0.75 11.41
C GLN A 23 -2.28 1.21 9.96
N ALA A 24 -2.70 2.46 9.73
CA ALA A 24 -2.99 2.92 8.38
C ALA A 24 -1.68 2.85 7.62
N ILE A 25 -1.67 2.18 6.48
CA ILE A 25 -0.47 2.08 5.65
C ILE A 25 0.09 3.48 5.44
N SER A 26 1.29 3.73 5.97
CA SER A 26 1.96 5.00 5.82
C SER A 26 2.74 5.01 4.51
N CYS A 27 2.74 6.14 3.80
CA CYS A 27 3.54 6.24 2.56
C CYS A 27 5.05 6.12 2.83
N ALA A 28 5.50 6.44 4.05
CA ALA A 28 6.89 6.20 4.44
C ALA A 28 7.25 4.72 4.48
N ASP A 29 6.33 3.85 4.89
CA ASP A 29 6.54 2.39 4.87
C ASP A 29 6.53 1.87 3.44
N VAL A 30 5.65 2.37 2.57
CA VAL A 30 5.65 2.06 1.13
C VAL A 30 6.96 2.46 0.46
N ASP A 31 7.43 3.68 0.73
CA ASP A 31 8.71 4.19 0.20
C ASP A 31 9.88 3.29 0.63
N ARG A 32 9.92 2.91 1.92
CA ARG A 32 10.94 2.00 2.45
C ARG A 32 10.89 0.61 1.83
N SER A 33 9.69 0.08 1.58
CA SER A 33 9.53 -1.22 0.91
C SER A 33 9.98 -1.19 -0.55
N LEU A 34 9.91 -0.04 -1.24
CA LEU A 34 10.20 0.05 -2.67
C LEU A 34 11.56 0.67 -3.01
N VAL A 35 12.26 1.30 -2.06
CA VAL A 35 13.53 2.02 -2.34
C VAL A 35 14.58 1.13 -3.02
N GLN A 36 14.66 -0.14 -2.64
CA GLN A 36 15.61 -1.10 -3.23
C GLN A 36 15.20 -1.59 -4.63
N CYS A 37 13.98 -1.28 -5.07
CA CYS A 37 13.51 -1.60 -6.42
C CYS A 37 13.96 -0.56 -7.45
N MET A 38 14.36 0.64 -7.02
CA MET A 38 14.68 1.74 -7.92
C MET A 38 15.73 1.40 -8.98
N PRO A 39 16.87 0.76 -8.68
CA PRO A 39 17.84 0.39 -9.71
C PRO A 39 17.26 -0.50 -10.81
N TYR A 40 16.33 -1.38 -10.48
CA TYR A 40 15.63 -2.21 -11.47
C TYR A 40 14.57 -1.41 -12.24
N LEU A 41 13.74 -0.65 -11.50
CA LEU A 41 12.65 0.15 -12.07
C LEU A 41 13.15 1.22 -13.05
N THR A 42 14.35 1.75 -12.86
CA THR A 42 14.97 2.72 -13.77
C THR A 42 15.88 2.06 -14.81
N GLY A 43 15.97 0.74 -14.82
CA GLY A 43 16.78 -0.03 -15.77
C GLY A 43 18.30 0.03 -15.54
N GLY A 44 18.75 0.38 -14.33
CA GLY A 44 20.14 0.27 -13.91
C GLY A 44 20.57 -1.17 -13.61
N THR A 45 19.63 -2.07 -13.30
CA THR A 45 19.89 -3.52 -13.16
C THR A 45 18.86 -4.34 -13.95
N PRO A 46 19.26 -5.51 -14.51
CA PRO A 46 18.34 -6.35 -15.29
C PRO A 46 17.38 -7.16 -14.41
N GLN A 47 17.69 -7.35 -13.12
CA GLN A 47 16.85 -8.07 -12.15
C GLN A 47 16.64 -7.24 -10.88
N PRO A 48 15.49 -7.40 -10.19
CA PRO A 48 15.27 -6.79 -8.88
C PRO A 48 16.20 -7.41 -7.83
N ALA A 49 16.66 -6.58 -6.89
CA ALA A 49 17.41 -7.07 -5.75
C ALA A 49 16.53 -7.95 -4.83
N ALA A 50 17.14 -8.87 -4.09
CA ALA A 50 16.40 -9.72 -3.13
C ALA A 50 15.59 -8.87 -2.13
N GLY A 51 16.16 -7.77 -1.64
CA GLY A 51 15.49 -6.84 -0.74
C GLY A 51 14.34 -6.06 -1.38
N CYS A 52 14.41 -5.77 -2.70
CA CYS A 52 13.26 -5.24 -3.44
C CYS A 52 12.09 -6.22 -3.40
N CYS A 53 12.32 -7.49 -3.73
CA CYS A 53 11.24 -8.49 -3.71
C CYS A 53 10.72 -8.79 -2.31
N ALA A 54 11.56 -8.69 -1.27
CA ALA A 54 11.12 -8.76 0.12
C ALA A 54 10.16 -7.59 0.45
N GLY A 55 10.51 -6.37 0.03
CA GLY A 55 9.67 -5.19 0.20
C GLY A 55 8.35 -5.26 -0.57
N VAL A 56 8.35 -5.72 -1.82
CA VAL A 56 7.11 -5.95 -2.59
C VAL A 56 6.20 -6.94 -1.87
N LYS A 57 6.75 -8.05 -1.36
CA LYS A 57 6.01 -9.04 -0.57
C LYS A 57 5.43 -8.44 0.72
N GLN A 58 6.23 -7.65 1.44
CA GLN A 58 5.79 -6.95 2.63
C GLN A 58 4.62 -6.02 2.33
N LEU A 59 4.70 -5.24 1.24
CA LEU A 59 3.64 -4.33 0.83
C LEU A 59 2.31 -5.08 0.55
N THR A 60 2.37 -6.24 -0.11
CA THR A 60 1.18 -7.10 -0.28
C THR A 60 0.66 -7.66 1.04
N GLY A 61 1.53 -7.97 2.00
CA GLY A 61 1.14 -8.44 3.33
C GLY A 61 0.49 -7.34 4.18
N MET A 62 0.82 -6.07 3.93
CA MET A 62 0.16 -4.92 4.56
C MET A 62 -1.18 -4.60 3.90
N ALA A 63 -1.26 -4.67 2.57
CA ALA A 63 -2.43 -4.29 1.79
C ALA A 63 -3.47 -5.43 1.65
N THR A 64 -3.99 -5.93 2.77
CA THR A 64 -4.93 -7.06 2.76
C THR A 64 -6.39 -6.64 2.54
N THR A 65 -6.79 -5.47 3.05
CA THR A 65 -8.16 -4.95 2.92
C THR A 65 -8.29 -3.94 1.77
N THR A 66 -9.49 -3.74 1.23
CA THR A 66 -9.71 -2.75 0.15
C THR A 66 -9.28 -1.32 0.54
N PRO A 67 -9.56 -0.80 1.76
CA PRO A 67 -9.02 0.47 2.22
C PRO A 67 -7.49 0.53 2.19
N ASP A 68 -6.80 -0.48 2.73
CA ASP A 68 -5.34 -0.53 2.77
C ASP A 68 -4.74 -0.58 1.36
N LYS A 69 -5.37 -1.36 0.48
CA LYS A 69 -5.02 -1.46 -0.94
C LYS A 69 -5.10 -0.11 -1.66
N ARG A 70 -6.16 0.66 -1.42
CA ARG A 70 -6.31 2.02 -1.98
C ARG A 70 -5.26 2.97 -1.41
N GLN A 71 -5.01 2.91 -0.11
CA GLN A 71 -4.00 3.72 0.55
C GLN A 71 -2.59 3.42 0.02
N ALA A 72 -2.21 2.14 -0.06
CA ALA A 72 -0.95 1.71 -0.64
C ALA A 72 -0.82 2.15 -2.10
N CYS A 73 -1.87 2.00 -2.92
CA CYS A 73 -1.88 2.44 -4.31
C CYS A 73 -1.60 3.95 -4.44
N ASN A 74 -2.26 4.78 -3.64
CA ASN A 74 -2.02 6.23 -3.62
C ASN A 74 -0.57 6.55 -3.25
N CYS A 75 -0.04 5.91 -2.20
CA CYS A 75 1.36 6.09 -1.82
C CYS A 75 2.33 5.66 -2.92
N VAL A 76 2.09 4.52 -3.59
CA VAL A 76 2.92 4.07 -4.72
C VAL A 76 2.88 5.07 -5.88
N LYS A 77 1.69 5.62 -6.19
CA LYS A 77 1.54 6.64 -7.23
C LYS A 77 2.32 7.91 -6.88
N ASP A 78 2.22 8.38 -5.64
CA ASP A 78 2.95 9.54 -5.16
C ASP A 78 4.46 9.30 -5.18
N ALA A 79 4.91 8.11 -4.75
CA ALA A 79 6.32 7.72 -4.83
C ALA A 79 6.81 7.70 -6.28
N ALA A 80 6.08 7.05 -7.19
CA ALA A 80 6.42 6.96 -8.61
C ALA A 80 6.49 8.34 -9.27
N SER A 81 5.63 9.29 -8.88
CA SER A 81 5.64 10.66 -9.41
C SER A 81 6.94 11.42 -9.15
N ARG A 82 7.73 10.99 -8.15
CA ARG A 82 9.03 11.59 -7.81
C ARG A 82 10.15 11.13 -8.74
N TYR A 83 9.89 10.16 -9.61
CA TYR A 83 10.89 9.56 -10.50
C TYR A 83 10.43 9.67 -11.96
N GLN A 84 11.19 10.40 -12.78
CA GLN A 84 10.84 10.63 -14.19
C GLN A 84 11.27 9.50 -15.13
N ASN A 85 12.11 8.58 -14.65
CA ASN A 85 12.78 7.55 -15.46
C ASN A 85 12.40 6.11 -15.07
N ILE A 86 11.25 5.92 -14.40
CA ILE A 86 10.69 4.59 -14.20
C ILE A 86 10.29 4.02 -15.56
N LYS A 87 10.69 2.77 -15.83
CA LYS A 87 10.31 2.05 -17.03
C LYS A 87 9.03 1.26 -16.79
N ASP A 88 8.01 1.50 -17.60
CA ASP A 88 6.69 0.89 -17.45
C ASP A 88 6.71 -0.65 -17.55
N ASP A 89 7.58 -1.18 -18.40
CA ASP A 89 7.78 -2.63 -18.56
C ASP A 89 8.40 -3.26 -17.30
N ALA A 90 9.38 -2.59 -16.70
CA ALA A 90 9.98 -3.01 -15.44
C ALA A 90 8.96 -2.93 -14.29
N ALA A 91 8.20 -1.84 -14.19
CA ALA A 91 7.16 -1.68 -13.18
C ALA A 91 6.07 -2.75 -13.29
N THR A 92 5.59 -3.02 -14.51
CA THR A 92 4.55 -4.03 -14.78
C THR A 92 5.07 -5.45 -14.55
N GLY A 93 6.35 -5.72 -14.85
CA GLY A 93 6.98 -7.03 -14.68
C GLY A 93 7.44 -7.34 -13.26
N LEU A 94 7.62 -6.32 -12.41
CA LEU A 94 8.18 -6.47 -11.06
C LEU A 94 7.42 -7.48 -10.18
N PRO A 95 6.08 -7.45 -10.09
CA PRO A 95 5.34 -8.41 -9.25
C PRO A 95 5.57 -9.86 -9.67
N THR A 96 5.54 -10.14 -10.99
CA THR A 96 5.82 -11.47 -11.53
C THR A 96 7.26 -11.90 -11.25
N LYS A 97 8.23 -11.01 -11.43
CA LYS A 97 9.65 -11.27 -11.10
C LYS A 97 9.88 -11.58 -9.63
N CYS A 98 9.11 -10.96 -8.74
CA CYS A 98 9.18 -11.21 -7.30
C CYS A 98 8.29 -12.36 -6.81
N GLY A 99 7.55 -13.03 -7.70
CA GLY A 99 6.65 -14.12 -7.37
C GLY A 99 5.46 -13.68 -6.51
N VAL A 100 5.00 -12.44 -6.70
CA VAL A 100 3.85 -11.87 -5.96
C VAL A 100 2.61 -11.92 -6.85
N PRO A 101 1.51 -12.55 -6.40
CA PRO A 101 0.28 -12.59 -7.17
C PRO A 101 -0.32 -11.18 -7.30
N LEU A 102 -0.53 -10.73 -8.53
CA LEU A 102 -1.28 -9.52 -8.81
C LEU A 102 -2.74 -9.76 -8.45
N SER A 103 -3.25 -9.04 -7.45
CA SER A 103 -4.64 -9.15 -6.97
C SER A 103 -5.52 -7.97 -7.38
N PHE A 104 -5.14 -7.26 -8.45
CA PHE A 104 -5.95 -6.23 -9.10
C PHE A 104 -5.99 -6.42 -10.62
N PRO A 105 -7.14 -6.18 -11.27
CA PRO A 105 -7.20 -6.13 -12.73
C PRO A 105 -6.34 -4.98 -13.26
N LYS A 106 -5.77 -5.19 -14.46
CA LYS A 106 -5.01 -4.19 -15.20
C LYS A 106 -5.86 -3.01 -15.62
#